data_AF-A0A081QY63-F1
#
_entry.id   AF-A0A081QY63-F1
#
_cell.length_a   1.000
_cell.length_b   1.000
_cell.length_c   1.000
_cell.angle_alpha   90.00
_cell.angle_beta   90.00
_cell.angle_gamma   90.00
#
_symmetry.space_group_name_H-M   'P 1'
#
loop_
_entity.id
_entity.type
_entity.pdbx_description
1 polymer ?
#
loop_
_entity_poly.entity_id
_entity_poly.type
_entity_poly.pdbx_seq_one_letter_code
_entity_poly.pdbx_strand_id
1 'polypeptide(L)' 'MGTLLATRLKNRRKELKMSQRKLAEGICKQGQISRLENGEFLQEQTFYMLCLRS' A
#
# COMPACT_ATOMS: atom_id res chain seq x y z
N MET A 1 -3.68 -13.76 -6.62
CA MET A 1 -4.48 -13.51 -5.39
C MET A 1 -4.17 -12.16 -4.69
N GLY A 2 -3.10 -11.42 -5.01
CA GLY A 2 -2.77 -10.15 -4.33
C GLY A 2 -3.50 -8.88 -4.83
N THR A 3 -4.18 -8.93 -5.97
CA THR A 3 -4.69 -7.73 -6.67
C THR A 3 -5.90 -7.07 -6.01
N LEU A 4 -6.83 -7.84 -5.41
CA LEU A 4 -8.02 -7.28 -4.77
C LEU A 4 -7.67 -6.46 -3.52
N LEU A 5 -6.78 -6.99 -2.68
CA LEU A 5 -6.32 -6.35 -1.45
C LEU A 5 -5.49 -5.09 -1.76
N ALA A 6 -4.58 -5.16 -2.73
CA ALA A 6 -3.86 -3.98 -3.21
C ALA A 6 -4.79 -2.88 -3.75
N THR A 7 -5.85 -3.27 -4.46
CA THR A 7 -6.85 -2.32 -4.98
C THR A 7 -7.65 -1.67 -3.86
N ARG A 8 -8.05 -2.44 -2.84
CA ARG A 8 -8.73 -1.90 -1.66
C ARG A 8 -7.83 -0.94 -0.88
N LEU A 9 -6.57 -1.28 -0.67
CA LEU A 9 -5.58 -0.41 -0.03
C LEU A 9 -5.43 0.91 -0.80
N LYS A 10 -5.34 0.85 -2.13
CA LYS A 10 -5.26 2.02 -3.01
C LYS A 10 -6.47 2.93 -2.88
N ASN A 11 -7.67 2.35 -2.89
CA ASN A 11 -8.92 3.11 -2.76
C ASN A 11 -9.00 3.77 -1.39
N ARG A 12 -8.71 3.01 -0.34
CA ARG A 12 -8.70 3.50 1.04
C ARG A 12 -7.69 4.65 1.24
N ARG A 13 -6.47 4.50 0.71
CA ARG A 13 -5.45 5.57 0.72
C ARG A 13 -5.98 6.85 0.08
N LYS A 14 -6.69 6.73 -1.06
CA LYS A 14 -7.28 7.87 -1.75
C LYS A 14 -8.44 8.49 -0.96
N GLU A 15 -9.28 7.69 -0.31
CA GLU A 15 -10.35 8.17 0.58
C GLU A 15 -9.79 9.01 1.73
N LEU A 16 -8.66 8.58 2.32
CA LEU A 16 -7.94 9.33 3.35
C LEU A 16 -7.13 10.52 2.82
N LYS A 17 -7.15 10.79 1.50
CA LYS A 17 -6.33 11.82 0.84
C LYS A 17 -4.83 11.68 1.14
N MET A 18 -4.36 10.46 1.37
CA MET A 18 -2.96 10.18 1.64
C MET A 18 -2.17 9.98 0.34
N SER A 19 -0.97 10.56 0.27
CA SER A 19 -0.04 10.26 -0.82
C SER A 19 0.61 8.89 -0.59
N GLN A 20 1.08 8.24 -1.66
CA GLN A 20 1.85 7.00 -1.55
C GLN A 20 3.08 7.17 -0.64
N ARG A 21 3.72 8.34 -0.70
CA ARG A 21 4.87 8.67 0.16
C ARG A 21 4.48 8.69 1.64
N LYS A 22 3.35 9.30 1.99
CA LYS A 22 2.88 9.39 3.39
C LYS A 22 2.42 8.04 3.95
N LEU A 23 1.85 7.18 3.10
CA LEU A 23 1.52 5.80 3.48
C LEU A 23 2.79 4.95 3.66
N ALA A 24 3.80 5.15 2.81
CA ALA A 24 5.06 4.42 2.85
C ALA A 24 6.01 4.89 3.97
N GLU A 25 5.81 6.11 4.48
CA GLU A 25 6.67 6.75 5.47
C GLU A 25 6.86 5.88 6.73
N GLY A 26 8.11 5.48 6.97
CA GLY A 26 8.48 4.62 8.10
C GLY A 26 8.18 3.12 7.93
N ILE A 27 7.60 2.70 6.80
CA ILE A 27 7.26 1.29 6.52
C ILE A 27 8.06 0.76 5.31
N CYS A 28 8.02 1.47 4.18
CA CYS A 28 8.65 1.01 2.94
C CYS A 28 8.98 2.17 1.99
N LYS A 29 9.61 1.88 0.86
CA LYS A 29 9.86 2.90 -0.18
C LYS A 29 8.57 3.20 -0.96
N GLN A 30 8.35 4.44 -1.37
CA GLN A 30 7.19 4.80 -2.21
C GLN A 30 7.07 3.92 -3.47
N GLY A 31 8.20 3.55 -4.09
CA GLY A 31 8.23 2.65 -5.25
C GLY A 31 7.65 1.26 -4.96
N GLN A 32 7.75 0.77 -3.73
CA GLN A 32 7.13 -0.49 -3.30
C GLN A 32 5.61 -0.38 -3.25
N ILE A 33 5.06 0.76 -2.83
CA ILE A 33 3.60 0.99 -2.87
C ILE A 33 3.10 1.09 -4.30
N SER A 34 3.83 1.78 -5.19
CA SER A 34 3.44 1.85 -6.60
C SER A 34 3.36 0.45 -7.23
N ARG A 35 4.35 -0.40 -6.96
CA ARG A 35 4.39 -1.81 -7.37
C ARG A 35 3.24 -2.62 -6.78
N LEU A 36 2.99 -2.48 -5.48
CA LEU A 36 1.86 -3.12 -4.80
C LEU A 36 0.52 -2.73 -5.43
N GLU A 37 0.29 -1.43 -5.63
CA GLU A 37 -0.94 -0.89 -6.23
C GLU A 37 -1.14 -1.33 -7.70
N ASN A 38 -0.07 -1.78 -8.36
CA ASN A 38 -0.07 -2.34 -9.70
C ASN A 38 -0.08 -3.88 -9.71
N GLY A 39 -0.16 -4.53 -8.55
CA GLY A 39 -0.33 -5.98 -8.41
C GLY A 39 0.95 -6.78 -8.21
N GLU A 40 2.11 -6.14 -8.01
CA GLU A 40 3.33 -6.83 -7.59
C GLU A 40 3.26 -7.21 -6.11
N PHE A 41 3.83 -8.37 -5.77
CA PHE A 41 3.86 -8.89 -4.41
C PHE A 41 4.89 -8.16 -3.55
N LEU A 42 4.45 -7.63 -2.40
CA LEU A 42 5.33 -7.21 -1.32
C LEU A 42 5.45 -8.30 -0.26
N GLN A 43 6.46 -8.17 0.60
CA GLN A 43 6.59 -8.97 1.81
C GLN A 43 5.33 -8.82 2.69
N GLU A 44 4.82 -9.92 3.23
CA GLU A 44 3.56 -9.95 3.99
C GLU A 44 3.54 -8.97 5.17
N GLN A 45 4.65 -8.85 5.90
CA GLN A 45 4.74 -7.91 7.03
C GLN A 45 4.56 -6.46 6.59
N THR A 46 5.18 -6.07 5.48
CA THR A 46 5.04 -4.73 4.91
C THR A 46 3.61 -4.45 4.49
N PHE A 47 2.94 -5.45 3.89
CA PHE A 47 1.53 -5.31 3.50
C PHE A 47 0.60 -5.13 4.71
N TYR A 48 0.78 -5.92 5.77
CA TYR A 48 0.00 -5.80 7.00
C TYR A 48 0.17 -4.43 7.67
N MET A 49 1.41 -3.94 7.78
CA MET A 49 1.71 -2.63 8.34
C MET A 49 1.08 -1.48 7.53
N LEU A 50 1.02 -1.61 6.20
CA LEU A 50 0.35 -0.64 5.33
C LEU A 50 -1.17 -0.65 5.54
N CYS A 51 -1.78 -1.82 5.68
CA CYS A 51 -3.22 -1.96 5.95
C CYS A 51 -3.63 -1.35 7.31
N LEU A 52 -2.77 -1.40 8.33
CA LEU A 52 -3.06 -0.77 9.63
C LEU A 52 -3.02 0.77 9.59
N ARG A 53 -2.37 1.36 8.59
CA ARG A 53 -2.15 2.81 8.47
C ARG A 53 -3.04 3.48 7.41
N SER A 54 -3.73 2.68 6.59
CA SER A 54 -4.68 3.09 5.56
C SER A 54 -6.13 3.04 6.04
#